data_AF-A0A973RI31-F1
#
_entry.id   AF-A0A973RI31-F1
#
_cell.length_a   1.000
_cell.length_b   1.000
_cell.length_c   1.000
_cell.angle_alpha   90.00
_cell.angle_beta   90.00
_cell.angle_gamma   90.00
#
_symmetry.space_group_name_H-M   'P 1'
#
loop_
_entity.id
_entity.type
_entity.pdbx_description
1 polymer ?
#
loop_
_entity_poly.entity_id
_entity_poly.type
_entity_poly.pdbx_seq_one_letter_code
_entity_poly.pdbx_strand_id
1 'polypeptide(L)'
;MKLWPWRKKVRRDDDGGPVLVGDTWMDARGRTASSWRSTARATWGRRLGVAARGFARAGAWLVGVESRSAIEKRAITSVPWNQGGSLPGGEVSVDRALRLAPVFAAGRILSTNLASAPLYQYRQVGDAVQQLPLSSLFASPSTQGNLHDWIKRAVLSMVYRGNAVGYVTTRDYLGYPTTIEWLPMDWVQVVDSMPYGEGSFVNPIWYILGNRVQDLNDIVHIPWFTIPGKVLGLSPMGAFASMASTSLAAQEYMEAWHATGGVPPGTFKNTSKKVDQADAAVIKARLVEAIKSRQPIVHGADWDYEAITVPAYEAQFIATLKLGATQIAAIYGVPPELVGGETGGSMSYSSPEQREIELIQLTLKPWMSTLESHLSMLTPRGQCVAFDSDALIHMDPLTRWGMYEKQRLIGGTSIDEIRNKERMTPLPDGQGQDYTPLPIAADLDAAARRYATAQGWAMPDGSYPIRPANMHGRDDLTAAIRAVGRGGASHDAIRVHIIKRAKAIGLSDLIPDNWAADGSLTGQNALEGTVEIERRYTSGDTGKADLRADGDATRSG
;
A
#
# COMPACT_ATOMS: atom_id res chain seq x y z
N MET A 1 57.36 -0.49 -13.91
CA MET A 1 57.06 -0.61 -12.46
C MET A 1 57.61 -1.96 -12.00
N LYS A 2 58.59 -1.91 -11.07
CA LYS A 2 59.42 -3.04 -10.61
C LYS A 2 58.62 -4.10 -9.87
N LEU A 3 58.89 -5.39 -10.07
CA LEU A 3 58.76 -6.43 -9.04
C LEU A 3 59.85 -7.50 -9.21
N TRP A 4 60.66 -7.68 -8.17
CA TRP A 4 61.66 -8.75 -7.99
C TRP A 4 60.96 -9.97 -7.32
N PRO A 5 61.50 -11.20 -7.42
CA PRO A 5 60.84 -12.45 -7.08
C PRO A 5 61.10 -12.82 -5.62
N TRP A 6 60.20 -13.59 -5.02
CA TRP A 6 60.49 -14.32 -3.79
C TRP A 6 60.15 -15.80 -3.97
N ARG A 7 61.20 -16.61 -3.91
CA ARG A 7 61.14 -18.06 -3.72
C ARG A 7 60.47 -18.35 -2.37
N LYS A 8 59.41 -19.16 -2.34
CA LYS A 8 58.95 -19.80 -1.09
C LYS A 8 59.65 -21.15 -0.93
N LYS A 9 60.47 -21.27 0.13
CA LYS A 9 60.90 -22.54 0.72
C LYS A 9 59.66 -23.19 1.36
N VAL A 10 59.24 -24.34 0.85
CA VAL A 10 58.22 -25.17 1.51
C VAL A 10 58.93 -26.03 2.55
N ARG A 11 58.61 -25.85 3.83
CA ARG A 11 58.86 -26.87 4.86
C ARG A 11 57.83 -27.98 4.65
N ARG A 12 58.31 -29.21 4.56
CA ARG A 12 57.48 -30.42 4.65
C ARG A 12 57.17 -30.66 6.12
N ASP A 13 55.89 -30.72 6.45
CA ASP A 13 55.38 -31.39 7.64
C ASP A 13 54.36 -32.44 7.14
N ASP A 14 54.51 -33.68 7.61
CA ASP A 14 54.03 -34.93 7.00
C ASP A 14 52.58 -35.34 7.38
N ASP A 15 51.66 -34.40 7.59
CA ASP A 15 50.26 -34.73 7.92
C ASP A 15 49.28 -34.15 6.89
N GLY A 16 48.70 -35.02 6.06
CA GLY A 16 47.88 -34.71 4.89
C GLY A 16 46.48 -34.13 5.16
N GLY A 17 46.41 -32.94 5.76
CA GLY A 17 45.19 -32.13 5.86
C GLY A 17 45.02 -31.12 4.69
N PRO A 18 43.81 -30.59 4.46
CA PRO A 18 43.58 -29.59 3.42
C PRO A 18 44.25 -28.26 3.79
N VAL A 19 44.93 -27.63 2.82
CA VAL A 19 45.69 -26.39 3.03
C VAL A 19 45.06 -25.26 2.23
N LEU A 20 44.96 -24.09 2.86
CA LEU A 20 44.43 -22.88 2.24
C LEU A 20 45.53 -22.21 1.40
N VAL A 21 45.30 -22.07 0.10
CA VAL A 21 46.23 -21.37 -0.81
C VAL A 21 45.42 -20.35 -1.61
N GLY A 22 45.46 -19.09 -1.18
CA GLY A 22 44.52 -18.07 -1.67
C GLY A 22 43.09 -18.32 -1.16
N ASP A 23 42.07 -18.01 -1.97
CA ASP A 23 40.65 -18.07 -1.57
C ASP A 23 39.98 -19.43 -1.86
N THR A 24 40.74 -20.50 -2.07
CA THR A 24 40.20 -21.85 -2.35
C THR A 24 40.90 -22.96 -1.56
N TRP A 25 40.11 -23.97 -1.16
CA TRP A 25 40.58 -25.16 -0.45
C TRP A 25 41.08 -26.23 -1.43
N MET A 26 42.27 -26.80 -1.18
CA MET A 26 42.86 -27.90 -1.97
C MET A 26 43.25 -29.10 -1.11
N ASP A 27 43.14 -30.31 -1.68
CA ASP A 27 43.68 -31.54 -1.08
C ASP A 27 45.22 -31.61 -1.23
N ALA A 28 45.86 -32.54 -0.53
CA ALA A 28 47.31 -32.75 -0.56
C ALA A 28 47.88 -33.15 -1.94
N ARG A 29 47.03 -33.33 -2.98
CA ARG A 29 47.39 -33.62 -4.37
C ARG A 29 47.03 -32.49 -5.34
N GLY A 30 46.57 -31.33 -4.84
CA GLY A 30 46.37 -30.11 -5.62
C GLY A 30 45.10 -30.05 -6.45
N ARG A 31 44.03 -30.77 -6.09
CA ARG A 31 42.75 -30.74 -6.82
C ARG A 31 41.70 -29.86 -6.11
N THR A 32 40.89 -29.14 -6.89
CA THR A 32 39.87 -28.19 -6.41
C THR A 32 38.47 -28.81 -6.28
N ALA A 33 37.64 -28.22 -5.41
CA ALA A 33 36.37 -28.75 -4.91
C ALA A 33 35.20 -28.85 -5.93
N SER A 34 35.39 -28.54 -7.22
CA SER A 34 34.31 -28.55 -8.23
C SER A 34 34.18 -29.85 -9.05
N SER A 35 34.87 -30.94 -8.70
CA SER A 35 34.83 -32.22 -9.44
C SER A 35 34.02 -33.36 -8.80
N TRP A 36 33.17 -33.08 -7.82
CA TRP A 36 32.43 -34.11 -7.05
C TRP A 36 31.14 -34.66 -7.71
N ARG A 37 30.84 -34.33 -8.97
CA ARG A 37 29.64 -34.82 -9.68
C ARG A 37 29.96 -35.43 -11.05
N SER A 38 30.73 -36.52 -11.10
CA SER A 38 30.80 -37.34 -12.34
C SER A 38 31.30 -38.78 -12.15
N THR A 39 31.35 -39.34 -10.94
CA THR A 39 31.73 -40.77 -10.77
C THR A 39 30.87 -41.50 -9.73
N ALA A 40 29.54 -41.48 -9.92
CA ALA A 40 28.58 -42.29 -9.17
C ALA A 40 27.73 -43.17 -10.11
N ARG A 41 28.40 -43.91 -11.01
CA ARG A 41 27.80 -44.98 -11.83
C ARG A 41 28.82 -46.09 -12.12
N ALA A 42 29.15 -46.84 -11.07
CA ALA A 42 29.83 -48.15 -11.07
C ALA A 42 30.14 -48.42 -9.59
N THR A 43 29.65 -49.42 -8.86
CA THR A 43 29.11 -50.73 -9.19
C THR A 43 28.42 -51.23 -7.92
N TRP A 44 27.08 -51.25 -7.90
CA TRP A 44 26.33 -52.15 -7.03
C TRP A 44 26.28 -53.50 -7.74
N GLY A 45 26.87 -54.53 -7.12
CA GLY A 45 26.75 -55.92 -7.59
C GLY A 45 28.08 -56.66 -7.71
N ARG A 46 28.56 -57.24 -6.60
CA ARG A 46 29.00 -58.64 -6.49
C ARG A 46 29.76 -58.92 -5.18
N ARG A 47 29.51 -60.11 -4.61
CA ARG A 47 30.09 -60.78 -3.43
C ARG A 47 29.40 -60.43 -2.11
N LEU A 48 28.45 -61.19 -1.55
CA LEU A 48 28.34 -62.65 -1.37
C LEU A 48 29.64 -63.33 -0.91
N GLY A 49 29.66 -63.72 0.37
CA GLY A 49 30.28 -64.97 0.82
C GLY A 49 31.39 -64.88 1.87
N VAL A 50 31.07 -65.35 3.09
CA VAL A 50 31.94 -66.10 4.05
C VAL A 50 33.05 -65.27 4.73
N ALA A 51 33.23 -65.16 6.07
CA ALA A 51 33.15 -66.09 7.20
C ALA A 51 32.81 -65.27 8.49
N ALA A 52 31.81 -65.61 9.31
CA ALA A 52 31.73 -66.67 10.33
C ALA A 52 32.37 -66.33 11.71
N ARG A 53 31.45 -66.15 12.68
CA ARG A 53 31.44 -66.66 14.08
C ARG A 53 32.18 -65.92 15.22
N GLY A 54 31.41 -65.68 16.29
CA GLY A 54 31.81 -65.59 17.71
C GLY A 54 32.07 -64.16 18.20
N PHE A 55 31.52 -63.62 19.28
CA PHE A 55 30.94 -64.18 20.50
C PHE A 55 30.00 -63.14 21.14
N ALA A 56 28.86 -63.60 21.64
CA ALA A 56 28.11 -62.95 22.71
C ALA A 56 28.27 -63.83 23.97
N ARG A 57 28.76 -63.27 25.08
CA ARG A 57 28.34 -63.52 26.48
C ARG A 57 29.39 -63.11 27.53
N ALA A 58 28.86 -62.84 28.73
CA ALA A 58 29.48 -62.56 30.03
C ALA A 58 29.93 -61.10 30.22
N GLY A 59 29.56 -60.39 31.28
CA GLY A 59 29.18 -60.85 32.61
C GLY A 59 30.09 -60.12 33.60
N ALA A 60 29.47 -59.39 34.53
CA ALA A 60 30.07 -58.50 35.51
C ALA A 60 31.31 -59.06 36.24
N TRP A 61 32.29 -58.19 36.52
CA TRP A 61 33.11 -58.24 37.72
C TRP A 61 33.42 -56.83 38.23
N LEU A 62 33.05 -56.62 39.49
CA LEU A 62 33.37 -55.49 40.35
C LEU A 62 34.87 -55.45 40.66
N VAL A 63 35.50 -54.27 40.55
CA VAL A 63 36.51 -53.82 41.52
C VAL A 63 36.22 -52.35 41.81
N GLY A 64 35.77 -52.08 43.03
CA GLY A 64 35.60 -50.73 43.55
C GLY A 64 36.94 -50.08 43.84
N VAL A 65 37.05 -48.82 43.47
CA VAL A 65 37.95 -47.86 44.09
C VAL A 65 37.11 -46.63 44.40
N GLU A 66 36.59 -46.57 45.63
CA GLU A 66 36.01 -45.36 46.20
C GLU A 66 37.15 -44.38 46.51
N SER A 67 37.27 -43.31 45.73
CA SER A 67 37.92 -42.08 46.18
C SER A 67 36.83 -41.09 46.59
N ARG A 68 36.48 -41.10 47.88
CA ARG A 68 35.71 -40.01 48.51
C ARG A 68 36.62 -38.78 48.61
N SER A 69 36.52 -37.86 47.65
CA SER A 69 36.91 -36.47 47.87
C SER A 69 35.64 -35.67 48.16
N ALA A 70 35.41 -35.37 49.43
CA ALA A 70 34.39 -34.44 49.86
C ALA A 70 34.71 -33.05 49.27
N ILE A 71 33.99 -32.68 48.21
CA ILE A 71 34.00 -31.32 47.69
C ILE A 71 33.08 -30.51 48.61
N GLU A 72 33.68 -29.70 49.47
CA GLU A 72 33.01 -28.61 50.14
C GLU A 72 32.25 -27.78 49.09
N LYS A 73 30.92 -27.81 49.12
CA LYS A 73 30.08 -26.89 48.36
C LYS A 73 30.15 -25.50 49.01
N ARG A 74 31.27 -24.81 48.81
CA ARG A 74 31.37 -23.35 48.97
C ARG A 74 31.53 -22.72 47.59
N ALA A 75 30.42 -22.64 46.87
CA ALA A 75 30.21 -21.64 45.84
C ALA A 75 28.71 -21.55 45.59
N ILE A 76 28.11 -20.40 45.90
CA ILE A 76 26.86 -20.01 45.26
C ILE A 76 27.27 -19.68 43.82
N THR A 77 27.37 -20.70 42.98
CA THR A 77 27.48 -20.54 41.53
C THR A 77 26.14 -20.07 41.04
N SER A 78 26.08 -18.79 40.64
CA SER A 78 25.05 -18.17 39.78
C SER A 78 23.62 -18.61 40.04
N VAL A 79 22.81 -17.70 40.59
CA VAL A 79 21.35 -17.82 40.50
C VAL A 79 21.02 -18.08 39.04
N PRO A 80 20.39 -19.23 38.69
CA PRO A 80 19.99 -19.46 37.32
C PRO A 80 18.91 -18.42 37.05
N TRP A 81 19.27 -17.39 36.28
CA TRP A 81 18.29 -16.64 35.50
C TRP A 81 17.42 -17.70 34.84
N ASN A 82 16.14 -17.67 35.22
CA ASN A 82 15.03 -18.46 34.73
C ASN A 82 15.51 -19.60 33.82
N GLN A 83 15.42 -20.86 34.29
CA GLN A 83 15.36 -21.99 33.35
C GLN A 83 14.51 -21.49 32.20
N GLY A 84 15.09 -21.39 31.01
CA GLY A 84 14.35 -21.06 29.82
C GLY A 84 13.32 -22.16 29.70
N GLY A 85 12.16 -21.95 30.35
CA GLY A 85 10.92 -22.51 29.88
C GLY A 85 10.98 -22.17 28.41
N SER A 86 10.96 -23.21 27.57
CA SER A 86 10.82 -23.04 26.13
C SER A 86 9.98 -21.80 25.95
N LEU A 87 10.49 -20.77 25.25
CA LEU A 87 9.58 -19.79 24.63
C LEU A 87 8.39 -20.64 24.20
N PRO A 88 7.14 -20.37 24.63
CA PRO A 88 6.04 -21.24 24.28
C PRO A 88 5.98 -21.21 22.76
N GLY A 89 6.68 -22.15 22.17
CA GLY A 89 6.80 -22.45 20.76
C GLY A 89 5.55 -23.21 20.39
N GLY A 90 4.41 -22.72 20.91
CA GLY A 90 3.19 -22.83 20.18
C GLY A 90 3.52 -22.20 18.84
N GLU A 91 3.54 -23.04 17.82
CA GLU A 91 3.49 -22.62 16.43
C GLU A 91 2.62 -21.36 16.36
N VAL A 92 3.10 -20.32 15.68
CA VAL A 92 2.31 -19.11 15.52
C VAL A 92 1.11 -19.48 14.67
N SER A 93 0.02 -19.83 15.35
CA SER A 93 -1.28 -19.95 14.72
C SER A 93 -1.70 -18.57 14.28
N VAL A 94 -2.45 -18.51 13.19
CA VAL A 94 -2.95 -17.21 12.73
C VAL A 94 -3.89 -16.58 13.75
N ASP A 95 -4.62 -17.36 14.54
CA ASP A 95 -5.43 -16.83 15.64
C ASP A 95 -4.57 -16.06 16.66
N ARG A 96 -3.34 -16.52 16.90
CA ARG A 96 -2.38 -15.84 17.77
C ARG A 96 -1.82 -14.59 17.10
N ALA A 97 -1.50 -14.67 15.81
CA ALA A 97 -1.01 -13.52 15.04
C ALA A 97 -2.06 -12.39 14.90
N LEU A 98 -3.35 -12.74 14.80
CA LEU A 98 -4.46 -11.78 14.75
C LEU A 98 -4.60 -10.93 16.02
N ARG A 99 -4.04 -11.38 17.15
CA ARG A 99 -3.99 -10.57 18.38
C ARG A 99 -3.08 -9.35 18.24
N LEU A 100 -2.14 -9.37 17.29
CA LEU A 100 -1.33 -8.21 16.98
C LEU A 100 -2.18 -7.20 16.19
N ALA A 101 -2.48 -6.06 16.81
CA ALA A 101 -3.17 -4.94 16.19
C ALA A 101 -2.67 -4.59 14.77
N PRO A 102 -1.35 -4.49 14.49
CA PRO A 102 -0.87 -4.20 13.12
C PRO A 102 -1.25 -5.27 12.08
N VAL A 103 -1.32 -6.56 12.45
CA VAL A 103 -1.73 -7.63 11.53
C VAL A 103 -3.21 -7.51 11.19
N PHE A 104 -4.06 -7.28 12.20
CA PHE A 104 -5.49 -7.07 11.99
C PHE A 104 -5.75 -5.80 11.18
N ALA A 105 -5.05 -4.71 11.48
CA ALA A 105 -5.17 -3.44 10.77
C ALA A 105 -4.78 -3.57 9.29
N ALA A 106 -3.66 -4.22 8.98
CA ALA A 106 -3.23 -4.46 7.59
C ALA A 106 -4.28 -5.27 6.81
N GLY A 107 -4.77 -6.38 7.37
CA GLY A 107 -5.80 -7.19 6.74
C GLY A 107 -7.12 -6.43 6.53
N ARG A 108 -7.54 -5.64 7.53
CA ARG A 108 -8.74 -4.79 7.43
C ARG A 108 -8.61 -3.72 6.35
N ILE A 109 -7.47 -3.01 6.28
CA ILE A 109 -7.20 -1.95 5.30
C ILE A 109 -7.21 -2.53 3.88
N LEU A 110 -6.49 -3.63 3.65
CA LEU A 110 -6.43 -4.27 2.33
C LEU A 110 -7.80 -4.79 1.90
N SER A 111 -8.43 -5.62 2.73
CA SER A 111 -9.72 -6.25 2.38
C SER A 111 -10.84 -5.22 2.18
N THR A 112 -10.90 -4.18 3.02
CA THR A 112 -11.97 -3.18 2.93
C THR A 112 -11.82 -2.26 1.75
N ASN A 113 -10.62 -1.75 1.47
CA ASN A 113 -10.40 -0.86 0.33
C ASN A 113 -10.49 -1.59 -1.02
N LEU A 114 -10.01 -2.84 -1.09
CA LEU A 114 -10.14 -3.63 -2.32
C LEU A 114 -11.60 -3.99 -2.61
N ALA A 115 -12.37 -4.36 -1.58
CA ALA A 115 -13.77 -4.72 -1.76
C ALA A 115 -14.68 -3.50 -2.04
N SER A 116 -14.28 -2.30 -1.63
CA SER A 116 -15.02 -1.07 -1.96
C SER A 116 -14.80 -0.60 -3.40
N ALA A 117 -13.74 -1.07 -4.06
CA ALA A 117 -13.49 -0.74 -5.46
C ALA A 117 -14.56 -1.39 -6.36
N PRO A 118 -15.27 -0.62 -7.20
CA PRO A 118 -16.19 -1.17 -8.18
C PRO A 118 -15.48 -2.13 -9.12
N LEU A 119 -16.11 -3.28 -9.40
CA LEU A 119 -15.63 -4.24 -10.39
C LEU A 119 -16.39 -4.02 -11.70
N TYR A 120 -15.66 -3.90 -12.79
CA TYR A 120 -16.22 -3.81 -14.14
C TYR A 120 -15.73 -4.97 -15.01
N GLN A 121 -16.55 -5.34 -15.99
CA GLN A 121 -16.22 -6.37 -16.96
C GLN A 121 -16.12 -5.76 -18.35
N TYR A 122 -15.10 -6.15 -19.10
CA TYR A 122 -14.79 -5.62 -20.41
C TYR A 122 -14.58 -6.74 -21.42
N ARG A 123 -14.74 -6.41 -22.70
CA ARG A 123 -14.37 -7.25 -23.84
C ARG A 123 -13.62 -6.41 -24.86
N GLN A 124 -12.49 -6.92 -25.32
CA GLN A 124 -11.77 -6.36 -26.45
C GLN A 124 -12.53 -6.71 -27.75
N VAL A 125 -12.96 -5.71 -28.51
CA VAL A 125 -13.61 -5.87 -29.82
C VAL A 125 -12.84 -5.04 -30.84
N GLY A 126 -11.91 -5.68 -31.56
CA GLY A 126 -10.95 -4.96 -32.41
C GLY A 126 -10.08 -4.03 -31.56
N ASP A 127 -10.02 -2.75 -31.94
CA ASP A 127 -9.28 -1.71 -31.21
C ASP A 127 -10.10 -1.06 -30.08
N ALA A 128 -11.39 -1.38 -29.96
CA ALA A 128 -12.26 -0.81 -28.95
C ALA A 128 -12.40 -1.73 -27.72
N VAL A 129 -12.46 -1.13 -26.54
CA VAL A 129 -12.81 -1.81 -25.28
C VAL A 129 -14.28 -1.56 -25.00
N GLN A 130 -15.08 -2.62 -25.04
CA GLN A 130 -16.51 -2.55 -24.72
C GLN A 130 -16.74 -2.96 -23.26
N GLN A 131 -17.39 -2.11 -22.48
CA GLN A 131 -17.87 -2.48 -21.15
C GLN A 131 -19.09 -3.39 -21.26
N LEU A 132 -19.07 -4.49 -20.52
CA LEU A 132 -20.13 -5.50 -20.45
C LEU A 132 -20.83 -5.44 -19.08
N PRO A 133 -22.09 -5.89 -19.00
CA PRO A 133 -22.69 -6.18 -17.70
C PRO A 133 -21.89 -7.27 -16.98
N LEU A 134 -21.85 -7.20 -15.65
CA LEU A 134 -21.21 -8.21 -14.83
C LEU A 134 -21.84 -9.59 -15.09
N SER A 135 -20.99 -10.60 -15.25
CA SER A 135 -21.41 -12.00 -15.34
C SER A 135 -22.15 -12.45 -14.08
N SER A 136 -22.92 -13.53 -14.20
CA SER A 136 -23.71 -14.10 -13.10
C SER A 136 -22.86 -14.39 -11.86
N LEU A 137 -21.61 -14.82 -12.06
CA LEU A 137 -20.65 -15.03 -10.98
C LEU A 137 -20.44 -13.75 -10.15
N PHE A 138 -20.13 -12.62 -10.77
CA PHE A 138 -19.85 -11.40 -10.00
C PHE A 138 -21.11 -10.71 -9.49
N ALA A 139 -22.28 -11.00 -10.08
CA ALA A 139 -23.55 -10.50 -9.57
C ALA A 139 -23.92 -11.16 -8.22
N SER A 140 -23.72 -12.47 -8.08
CA SER A 140 -23.98 -13.22 -6.84
C SER A 140 -22.97 -14.37 -6.67
N PRO A 141 -21.73 -14.06 -6.24
CA PRO A 141 -20.62 -15.03 -6.29
C PRO A 141 -20.69 -16.14 -5.26
N SER A 142 -21.41 -15.93 -4.16
CA SER A 142 -21.59 -16.90 -3.08
C SER A 142 -23.07 -17.03 -2.76
N THR A 143 -23.45 -18.20 -2.25
CA THR A 143 -24.77 -18.43 -1.65
C THR A 143 -24.97 -17.61 -0.37
N GLN A 144 -23.89 -17.20 0.28
CA GLN A 144 -23.87 -16.49 1.56
C GLN A 144 -23.08 -15.18 1.45
N GLY A 145 -23.79 -14.09 1.24
CA GLY A 145 -23.23 -12.73 1.24
C GLY A 145 -23.43 -12.01 -0.08
N ASN A 146 -22.69 -10.92 -0.27
CA ASN A 146 -22.66 -10.14 -1.51
C ASN A 146 -21.25 -10.13 -2.11
N LEU A 147 -21.08 -9.54 -3.29
CA LEU A 147 -19.78 -9.43 -3.97
C LEU A 147 -18.71 -8.80 -3.07
N HIS A 148 -19.05 -7.75 -2.33
CA HIS A 148 -18.12 -7.07 -1.45
C HIS A 148 -17.62 -7.98 -0.31
N ASP A 149 -18.49 -8.73 0.36
CA ASP A 149 -18.09 -9.70 1.39
C ASP A 149 -17.29 -10.87 0.79
N TRP A 150 -17.65 -11.31 -0.42
CA TRP A 150 -16.93 -12.36 -1.13
C TRP A 150 -15.49 -11.95 -1.47
N ILE A 151 -15.26 -10.73 -1.97
CA ILE A 151 -13.92 -10.20 -2.23
C ILE A 151 -13.15 -10.02 -0.91
N LYS A 152 -13.81 -9.54 0.15
CA LYS A 152 -13.19 -9.42 1.48
C LYS A 152 -12.65 -10.76 1.98
N ARG A 153 -13.46 -11.82 1.92
CA ARG A 153 -13.07 -13.17 2.35
C ARG A 153 -11.89 -13.70 1.53
N ALA A 154 -11.89 -13.48 0.22
CA ALA A 154 -10.75 -13.84 -0.65
C ALA A 154 -9.46 -13.14 -0.21
N VAL A 155 -9.51 -11.81 -0.07
CA VAL A 155 -8.35 -11.00 0.32
C VAL A 155 -7.86 -11.38 1.72
N LEU A 156 -8.75 -11.59 2.69
CA LEU A 156 -8.36 -12.01 4.04
C LEU A 156 -7.66 -13.37 4.03
N SER A 157 -8.15 -14.32 3.23
CA SER A 157 -7.47 -15.62 3.05
C SER A 157 -6.08 -15.44 2.44
N MET A 158 -5.94 -14.58 1.43
CA MET A 158 -4.65 -14.25 0.84
C MET A 158 -3.70 -13.58 1.84
N VAL A 159 -4.17 -12.62 2.63
CA VAL A 159 -3.36 -11.91 3.63
C VAL A 159 -2.84 -12.88 4.70
N TYR A 160 -3.71 -13.71 5.28
CA TYR A 160 -3.32 -14.55 6.42
C TYR A 160 -2.65 -15.87 6.01
N ARG A 161 -3.09 -16.49 4.92
CA ARG A 161 -2.64 -17.81 4.46
C ARG A 161 -1.84 -17.78 3.17
N GLY A 162 -1.69 -16.61 2.53
CA GLY A 162 -0.99 -16.45 1.25
C GLY A 162 -1.80 -16.90 0.02
N ASN A 163 -2.99 -17.45 0.25
CA ASN A 163 -3.78 -18.15 -0.75
C ASN A 163 -5.28 -17.95 -0.49
N ALA A 164 -6.05 -17.68 -1.54
CA ALA A 164 -7.49 -17.89 -1.55
C ALA A 164 -7.80 -19.12 -2.41
N VAL A 165 -8.50 -20.10 -1.83
CA VAL A 165 -8.94 -21.30 -2.53
C VAL A 165 -10.45 -21.35 -2.47
N GLY A 166 -11.09 -21.45 -3.61
CA GLY A 166 -12.54 -21.53 -3.76
C GLY A 166 -12.96 -22.84 -4.40
N TYR A 167 -14.12 -23.33 -4.01
CA TYR A 167 -14.77 -24.48 -4.64
C TYR A 167 -15.93 -24.00 -5.50
N VAL A 168 -15.96 -24.43 -6.76
CA VAL A 168 -17.04 -24.12 -7.70
C VAL A 168 -18.25 -24.98 -7.35
N THR A 169 -19.33 -24.35 -6.89
CA THR A 169 -20.55 -25.08 -6.48
C THR A 169 -21.55 -25.24 -7.62
N THR A 170 -21.61 -24.25 -8.52
CA THR A 170 -22.52 -24.26 -9.67
C THR A 170 -21.82 -23.70 -10.91
N ARG A 171 -22.27 -24.15 -12.09
CA ARG A 171 -21.77 -23.73 -13.40
C ARG A 171 -22.93 -23.40 -14.33
N ASP A 172 -22.66 -22.59 -15.33
CA ASP A 172 -23.58 -22.35 -16.44
C ASP A 172 -23.56 -23.51 -17.46
N TYR A 173 -24.41 -23.41 -18.48
CA TYR A 173 -24.50 -24.41 -19.55
C TYR A 173 -23.24 -24.50 -20.43
N LEU A 174 -22.36 -23.49 -20.37
CA LEU A 174 -21.07 -23.44 -21.08
C LEU A 174 -19.91 -23.93 -20.21
N GLY A 175 -20.17 -24.32 -18.95
CA GLY A 175 -19.18 -24.82 -18.00
C GLY A 175 -18.44 -23.75 -17.19
N TYR A 176 -18.79 -22.47 -17.34
CA TYR A 176 -18.21 -21.39 -16.54
C TYR A 176 -18.81 -21.36 -15.14
N PRO A 177 -18.02 -21.05 -14.10
CA PRO A 177 -18.51 -20.99 -12.73
C PRO A 177 -19.55 -19.88 -12.54
N THR A 178 -20.67 -20.20 -11.89
CA THR A 178 -21.71 -19.23 -11.51
C THR A 178 -21.70 -18.91 -10.03
N THR A 179 -21.20 -19.81 -9.18
CA THR A 179 -21.05 -19.59 -7.75
C THR A 179 -19.79 -20.30 -7.24
N ILE A 180 -19.04 -19.62 -6.38
CA ILE A 180 -17.78 -20.08 -5.81
C ILE A 180 -17.80 -19.79 -4.31
N GLU A 181 -17.56 -20.81 -3.51
CA GLU A 181 -17.41 -20.67 -2.06
C GLU A 181 -15.94 -20.71 -1.67
N TRP A 182 -15.46 -19.66 -1.00
CA TRP A 182 -14.11 -19.61 -0.46
C TRP A 182 -13.97 -20.61 0.70
N LEU A 183 -12.96 -21.46 0.60
CA LEU A 183 -12.63 -22.46 1.60
C LEU A 183 -11.56 -21.94 2.56
N PRO A 184 -11.64 -22.27 3.86
CA PRO A 184 -10.53 -22.12 4.77
C PRO A 184 -9.31 -22.90 4.25
N MET A 185 -8.15 -22.25 4.20
CA MET A 185 -6.92 -22.92 3.74
C MET A 185 -6.54 -24.11 4.63
N ASP A 186 -6.94 -24.14 5.89
CA ASP A 186 -6.67 -25.24 6.82
C ASP A 186 -7.35 -26.55 6.40
N TRP A 187 -8.37 -26.49 5.52
CA TRP A 187 -9.04 -27.66 4.97
C TRP A 187 -8.38 -28.17 3.68
N VAL A 188 -7.51 -27.37 3.08
CA VAL A 188 -6.95 -27.61 1.75
C VAL A 188 -5.51 -28.08 1.86
N GLN A 189 -5.18 -29.14 1.14
CA GLN A 189 -3.82 -29.63 1.00
C GLN A 189 -3.49 -29.84 -0.47
N VAL A 190 -2.26 -29.49 -0.85
CA VAL A 190 -1.80 -29.62 -2.24
C VAL A 190 -0.53 -30.45 -2.28
N VAL A 191 -0.51 -31.44 -3.15
CA VAL A 191 0.69 -32.23 -3.46
C VAL A 191 1.27 -31.72 -4.78
N ASP A 192 2.45 -31.10 -4.69
CA ASP A 192 3.20 -30.53 -5.82
C ASP A 192 4.69 -30.95 -5.84
N SER A 193 5.05 -32.00 -5.11
CA SER A 193 6.43 -32.41 -4.86
C SER A 193 7.13 -33.10 -6.04
N MET A 194 6.41 -33.45 -7.11
CA MET A 194 6.99 -34.14 -8.26
C MET A 194 7.44 -33.15 -9.36
N PRO A 195 8.50 -33.45 -10.11
CA PRO A 195 8.94 -32.58 -11.22
C PRO A 195 8.01 -32.68 -12.44
N TYR A 196 7.38 -33.83 -12.67
CA TYR A 196 6.46 -34.09 -13.78
C TYR A 196 5.40 -35.11 -13.35
N GLY A 197 4.30 -35.18 -14.10
CA GLY A 197 3.21 -36.12 -13.84
C GLY A 197 2.26 -35.62 -12.77
N GLU A 198 1.41 -36.52 -12.30
CA GLU A 198 0.42 -36.23 -11.26
C GLU A 198 1.12 -35.92 -9.92
N GLY A 199 0.71 -34.84 -9.26
CA GLY A 199 1.38 -34.34 -8.05
C GLY A 199 2.61 -33.48 -8.35
N SER A 200 2.74 -32.99 -9.59
CA SER A 200 3.72 -31.96 -9.96
C SER A 200 3.12 -30.57 -9.92
N PHE A 201 3.95 -29.53 -9.96
CA PHE A 201 3.47 -28.15 -10.03
C PHE A 201 2.64 -27.83 -11.29
N VAL A 202 2.76 -28.64 -12.35
CA VAL A 202 1.97 -28.49 -13.60
C VAL A 202 0.65 -29.28 -13.51
N ASN A 203 0.61 -30.34 -12.72
CA ASN A 203 -0.58 -31.16 -12.49
C ASN A 203 -0.71 -31.52 -11.00
N PRO A 204 -1.06 -30.53 -10.14
CA PRO A 204 -1.12 -30.72 -8.71
C PRO A 204 -2.34 -31.54 -8.29
N ILE A 205 -2.20 -32.30 -7.20
CA ILE A 205 -3.32 -33.00 -6.57
C ILE A 205 -3.83 -32.16 -5.40
N TRP A 206 -5.11 -31.83 -5.44
CA TRP A 206 -5.79 -31.08 -4.38
C TRP A 206 -6.59 -32.03 -3.50
N TYR A 207 -6.52 -31.79 -2.19
CA TYR A 207 -7.32 -32.47 -1.18
C TYR A 207 -8.10 -31.43 -0.38
N ILE A 208 -9.38 -31.70 -0.14
CA ILE A 208 -10.25 -30.92 0.75
C ILE A 208 -10.72 -31.85 1.86
N LEU A 209 -10.42 -31.52 3.12
CA LEU A 209 -10.74 -32.34 4.29
C LEU A 209 -10.27 -33.80 4.15
N GLY A 210 -9.10 -33.99 3.52
CA GLY A 210 -8.52 -35.30 3.23
C GLY A 210 -9.10 -36.03 2.01
N ASN A 211 -10.16 -35.51 1.39
CA ASN A 211 -10.75 -36.07 0.17
C ASN A 211 -10.09 -35.47 -1.05
N ARG A 212 -9.62 -36.34 -1.96
CA ARG A 212 -9.06 -35.90 -3.24
C ARG A 212 -10.13 -35.25 -4.11
N VAL A 213 -9.83 -34.07 -4.63
CA VAL A 213 -10.64 -33.41 -5.65
C VAL A 213 -10.43 -34.11 -6.99
N GLN A 214 -11.53 -34.48 -7.65
CA GLN A 214 -11.49 -35.25 -8.90
C GLN A 214 -11.22 -34.37 -10.11
N ASP A 215 -11.93 -33.24 -10.23
CA ASP A 215 -11.74 -32.27 -11.31
C ASP A 215 -11.04 -31.02 -10.79
N LEU A 216 -9.88 -30.69 -11.36
CA LEU A 216 -9.14 -29.48 -11.03
C LEU A 216 -9.93 -28.22 -11.40
N ASN A 217 -10.82 -28.29 -12.39
CA ASN A 217 -11.66 -27.15 -12.76
C ASN A 217 -12.62 -26.75 -11.64
N ASP A 218 -12.93 -27.64 -10.69
CA ASP A 218 -13.78 -27.34 -9.53
C ASP A 218 -13.07 -26.49 -8.47
N ILE A 219 -11.76 -26.26 -8.62
CA ILE A 219 -10.95 -25.44 -7.73
C ILE A 219 -10.55 -24.14 -8.41
N VAL A 220 -10.82 -23.05 -7.71
CA VAL A 220 -10.30 -21.72 -8.04
C VAL A 220 -9.21 -21.39 -7.03
N HIS A 221 -8.02 -21.09 -7.51
CA HIS A 221 -6.88 -20.74 -6.67
C HIS A 221 -6.31 -19.38 -7.07
N ILE A 222 -6.21 -18.49 -6.07
CA ILE A 222 -5.59 -17.17 -6.19
C ILE A 222 -4.46 -17.12 -5.17
N PRO A 223 -3.20 -17.37 -5.59
CA PRO A 223 -2.05 -17.14 -4.74
C PRO A 223 -1.67 -15.65 -4.71
N TRP A 224 -1.07 -15.21 -3.61
CA TRP A 224 -0.49 -13.87 -3.54
C TRP A 224 0.98 -13.86 -3.98
N PHE A 225 1.86 -14.58 -3.28
CA PHE A 225 3.30 -14.61 -3.55
C PHE A 225 3.79 -16.04 -3.79
N THR A 226 3.88 -16.46 -5.05
CA THR A 226 4.27 -17.84 -5.41
C THR A 226 5.75 -17.94 -5.74
N ILE A 227 6.44 -18.91 -5.12
CA ILE A 227 7.84 -19.24 -5.43
C ILE A 227 7.87 -20.19 -6.63
N PRO A 228 8.82 -20.05 -7.58
CA PRO A 228 8.95 -20.97 -8.70
C PRO A 228 9.00 -22.44 -8.27
N GLY A 229 8.23 -23.28 -8.94
CA GLY A 229 8.13 -24.72 -8.64
C GLY A 229 7.15 -25.08 -7.51
N LYS A 230 6.42 -24.11 -6.98
CA LYS A 230 5.31 -24.33 -6.04
C LYS A 230 3.99 -23.84 -6.62
N VAL A 231 2.91 -24.52 -6.27
CA VAL A 231 1.56 -24.10 -6.64
C VAL A 231 1.03 -23.10 -5.62
N LEU A 232 1.13 -23.42 -4.33
CA LEU A 232 0.69 -22.53 -3.27
C LEU A 232 1.62 -21.32 -3.12
N GLY A 233 1.01 -20.16 -2.92
CA GLY A 233 1.69 -18.96 -2.46
C GLY A 233 2.24 -19.11 -1.05
N LEU A 234 3.30 -18.39 -0.76
CA LEU A 234 3.91 -18.29 0.56
C LEU A 234 2.92 -17.63 1.53
N SER A 235 2.63 -18.30 2.65
CA SER A 235 1.88 -17.67 3.74
C SER A 235 2.75 -16.60 4.39
N PRO A 236 2.33 -15.32 4.43
CA PRO A 236 3.10 -14.27 5.08
C PRO A 236 3.26 -14.52 6.58
N MET A 237 2.19 -15.00 7.23
CA MET A 237 2.22 -15.35 8.64
C MET A 237 3.10 -16.57 8.94
N GLY A 238 3.12 -17.56 8.04
CA GLY A 238 4.04 -18.69 8.15
C GLY A 238 5.50 -18.28 7.95
N ALA A 239 5.78 -17.44 6.93
CA ALA A 239 7.14 -16.99 6.61
C ALA A 239 7.74 -16.11 7.71
N PHE A 240 6.94 -15.22 8.31
CA PHE A 240 7.36 -14.27 9.34
C PHE A 240 6.89 -14.67 10.74
N ALA A 241 6.62 -15.96 10.97
CA ALA A 241 6.13 -16.48 12.26
C ALA A 241 7.06 -16.08 13.43
N SER A 242 8.38 -16.21 13.27
CA SER A 242 9.35 -15.86 14.33
C SER A 242 9.32 -14.36 14.71
N MET A 243 8.98 -13.49 13.76
CA MET A 243 8.85 -12.06 14.02
C MET A 243 7.57 -11.80 14.81
N ALA A 244 6.44 -12.36 14.35
CA ALA A 244 5.15 -12.25 15.04
C ALA A 244 5.21 -12.82 16.47
N SER A 245 5.88 -13.97 16.67
CA SER A 245 6.06 -14.54 18.01
C SER A 245 6.87 -13.63 18.93
N THR A 246 7.87 -12.92 18.39
CA THR A 246 8.69 -11.98 19.16
C THR A 246 7.88 -10.77 19.59
N SER A 247 7.10 -10.18 18.69
CA SER A 247 6.21 -9.05 19.02
C SER A 247 5.15 -9.43 20.06
N LEU A 248 4.60 -10.65 19.94
CA LEU A 248 3.62 -11.13 20.91
C LEU A 248 4.24 -11.45 22.27
N ALA A 249 5.41 -12.09 22.30
CA ALA A 249 6.13 -12.33 23.54
C ALA A 249 6.49 -11.02 24.26
N ALA A 250 6.79 -9.95 23.50
CA ALA A 250 6.99 -8.62 24.08
C ALA A 250 5.70 -8.09 24.73
N GLN A 251 4.53 -8.26 24.11
CA GLN A 251 3.24 -7.89 24.72
C GLN A 251 2.94 -8.71 25.98
N GLU A 252 3.09 -10.03 25.93
CA GLU A 252 2.87 -10.93 27.07
C GLU A 252 3.80 -10.60 28.24
N TYR A 253 5.08 -10.28 27.95
CA TYR A 253 6.01 -9.83 28.97
C TYR A 253 5.55 -8.52 29.63
N MET A 254 5.08 -7.53 28.85
CA MET A 254 4.57 -6.28 29.41
C MET A 254 3.34 -6.51 30.27
N GLU A 255 2.40 -7.33 29.82
CA GLU A 255 1.22 -7.67 30.60
C GLU A 255 1.61 -8.31 31.94
N ALA A 256 2.57 -9.23 31.93
CA ALA A 256 3.10 -9.85 33.14
C ALA A 256 3.84 -8.85 34.04
N TRP A 257 4.61 -7.93 33.46
CA TRP A 257 5.30 -6.86 34.17
C TRP A 257 4.32 -5.91 34.88
N HIS A 258 3.28 -5.47 34.17
CA HIS A 258 2.21 -4.63 34.73
C HIS A 258 1.37 -5.37 35.79
N ALA A 259 1.09 -6.66 35.58
CA ALA A 259 0.40 -7.50 36.56
C ALA A 259 1.21 -7.65 37.87
N THR A 260 2.54 -7.61 37.79
CA THR A 260 3.45 -7.70 38.95
C THR A 260 3.74 -6.33 39.58
N GLY A 261 3.09 -5.25 39.10
CA GLY A 261 3.25 -3.91 39.66
C GLY A 261 4.55 -3.21 39.30
N GLY A 262 5.26 -3.68 38.26
CA GLY A 262 6.50 -3.06 37.79
C GLY A 262 7.65 -3.08 38.79
N VAL A 263 7.57 -3.91 39.84
CA VAL A 263 8.65 -4.08 40.80
C VAL A 263 9.67 -5.03 40.17
N PRO A 264 10.89 -4.56 39.82
CA PRO A 264 11.91 -5.45 39.30
C PRO A 264 12.26 -6.52 40.34
N PRO A 265 12.63 -7.74 39.91
CA PRO A 265 13.16 -8.74 40.82
C PRO A 265 14.36 -8.16 41.57
N GLY A 266 14.44 -8.42 42.86
CA GLY A 266 15.53 -7.96 43.71
C GLY A 266 16.10 -9.09 44.54
N THR A 267 17.33 -8.89 45.02
CA THR A 267 17.91 -9.77 46.01
C THR A 267 17.53 -9.28 47.40
N PHE A 268 16.94 -10.18 48.19
CA PHE A 268 16.63 -9.92 49.59
C PHE A 268 17.66 -10.65 50.44
N LYS A 269 18.50 -9.89 51.16
CA LYS A 269 19.61 -10.43 51.96
C LYS A 269 19.39 -10.11 53.43
N ASN A 270 19.63 -11.09 54.30
CA ASN A 270 19.78 -10.85 55.73
C ASN A 270 21.27 -10.60 56.05
N THR A 271 21.56 -9.48 56.70
CA THR A 271 22.94 -9.05 56.97
C THR A 271 23.48 -9.66 58.28
N SER A 272 22.60 -10.13 59.17
CA SER A 272 22.92 -10.57 60.54
C SER A 272 22.86 -12.10 60.75
N LYS A 273 22.10 -12.84 59.93
CA LYS A 273 21.87 -14.30 60.10
C LYS A 273 21.85 -15.06 58.77
N LYS A 274 22.31 -16.32 58.80
CA LYS A 274 22.16 -17.24 57.67
C LYS A 274 20.75 -17.84 57.68
N VAL A 275 19.98 -17.57 56.63
CA VAL A 275 18.61 -18.05 56.46
C VAL A 275 18.66 -19.50 55.94
N ASP A 276 17.88 -20.40 56.54
CA ASP A 276 17.73 -21.77 56.06
C ASP A 276 16.78 -21.83 54.84
N GLN A 277 16.90 -22.87 54.02
CA GLN A 277 16.18 -22.99 52.75
C GLN A 277 14.66 -23.03 52.93
N ALA A 278 14.17 -23.62 54.03
CA ALA A 278 12.74 -23.67 54.37
C ALA A 278 12.18 -22.28 54.71
N ASP A 279 12.89 -21.51 55.53
CA ASP A 279 12.50 -20.16 55.92
C ASP A 279 12.58 -19.19 54.74
N ALA A 280 13.60 -19.35 53.88
CA ALA A 280 13.76 -18.56 52.65
C ALA A 280 12.56 -18.75 51.71
N ALA A 281 12.00 -19.95 51.61
CA ALA A 281 10.83 -20.22 50.79
C ALA A 281 9.57 -19.51 51.31
N VAL A 282 9.36 -19.52 52.64
CA VAL A 282 8.23 -18.83 53.29
C VAL A 282 8.36 -17.30 53.12
N ILE A 283 9.56 -16.76 53.31
CA ILE A 283 9.82 -15.33 53.16
C ILE A 283 9.63 -14.90 51.70
N LYS A 284 10.14 -15.68 50.75
CA LYS A 284 9.93 -15.44 49.31
C LYS A 284 8.44 -15.43 48.95
N ALA A 285 7.67 -16.41 49.45
CA ALA A 285 6.23 -16.48 49.17
C ALA A 285 5.48 -15.24 49.70
N ARG A 286 5.77 -14.82 50.94
CA ARG A 286 5.18 -13.61 51.53
C ARG A 286 5.57 -12.34 50.76
N LEU A 287 6.82 -12.26 50.32
CA LEU A 287 7.32 -11.13 49.53
C LEU A 287 6.62 -11.04 48.17
N VAL A 288 6.49 -12.16 47.46
CA VAL A 288 5.80 -12.22 46.17
C VAL A 288 4.33 -11.81 46.31
N GLU A 289 3.67 -12.25 47.39
CA GLU A 289 2.28 -11.89 47.67
C GLU A 289 2.12 -10.39 47.99
N ALA A 290 3.01 -9.82 48.79
CA ALA A 290 3.03 -8.39 49.10
C ALA A 290 3.25 -7.53 47.83
N ILE A 291 4.15 -7.96 46.94
CA ILE A 291 4.42 -7.29 45.65
C ILE A 291 3.19 -7.36 44.74
N LYS A 292 2.57 -8.53 44.58
CA LYS A 292 1.35 -8.71 43.76
C LYS A 292 0.17 -7.88 44.28
N SER A 293 0.01 -7.81 45.60
CA SER A 293 -1.05 -7.04 46.26
C SER A 293 -0.75 -5.55 46.37
N ARG A 294 0.40 -5.08 45.86
CA ARG A 294 0.87 -3.69 45.93
C ARG A 294 0.93 -3.14 47.37
N GLN A 295 1.20 -4.01 48.33
CA GLN A 295 1.31 -3.62 49.73
C GLN A 295 2.76 -3.18 50.06
N PRO A 296 2.93 -2.18 50.95
CA PRO A 296 4.26 -1.75 51.36
C PRO A 296 5.00 -2.90 52.07
N ILE A 297 6.23 -3.16 51.64
CA ILE A 297 7.10 -4.15 52.27
C ILE A 297 7.75 -3.51 53.51
N VAL A 298 7.38 -3.98 54.70
CA VAL A 298 7.99 -3.57 55.96
C VAL A 298 8.92 -4.67 56.45
N HIS A 299 10.21 -4.35 56.64
CA HIS A 299 11.22 -5.28 57.15
C HIS A 299 12.02 -4.64 58.30
N GLY A 300 12.59 -5.48 59.16
CA GLY A 300 13.45 -5.04 60.26
C GLY A 300 14.85 -4.63 59.78
N ALA A 301 15.61 -3.96 60.64
CA ALA A 301 16.94 -3.39 60.33
C ALA A 301 17.99 -4.41 59.83
N ASP A 302 17.74 -5.72 59.98
CA ASP A 302 18.64 -6.80 59.57
C ASP A 302 18.47 -7.25 58.11
N TRP A 303 17.53 -6.65 57.36
CA TRP A 303 17.17 -7.07 56.00
C TRP A 303 17.38 -5.94 55.00
N ASP A 304 18.05 -6.27 53.89
CA ASP A 304 18.29 -5.35 52.78
C ASP A 304 17.62 -5.87 51.51
N TYR A 305 16.86 -5.00 50.83
CA TYR A 305 16.31 -5.26 49.50
C TYR A 305 17.06 -4.45 48.45
N GLU A 306 17.84 -5.14 47.63
CA GLU A 306 18.50 -4.54 46.47
C GLU A 306 17.69 -4.90 45.21
N ALA A 307 16.99 -3.90 44.68
CA ALA A 307 16.25 -4.05 43.43
C ALA A 307 17.25 -4.16 42.26
N ILE A 308 17.09 -5.16 41.40
CA ILE A 308 17.87 -5.23 40.15
C ILE A 308 17.24 -4.22 39.19
N THR A 309 17.75 -2.99 39.18
CA THR A 309 17.25 -1.93 38.31
C THR A 309 17.53 -2.27 36.85
N VAL A 310 16.47 -2.56 36.09
CA VAL A 310 16.56 -2.70 34.63
C VAL A 310 16.35 -1.30 34.02
N PRO A 311 17.32 -0.74 33.29
CA PRO A 311 17.20 0.60 32.72
C PRO A 311 16.05 0.68 31.70
N ALA A 312 15.19 1.71 31.87
CA ALA A 312 14.18 2.26 30.94
C ALA A 312 13.52 1.27 29.95
N TYR A 313 12.79 0.29 30.47
CA TYR A 313 12.09 -0.73 29.67
C TYR A 313 10.94 -0.16 28.82
N GLU A 314 10.22 0.86 29.29
CA GLU A 314 9.02 1.37 28.64
C GLU A 314 9.30 2.00 27.26
N ALA A 315 10.34 2.83 27.15
CA ALA A 315 10.72 3.45 25.88
C ALA A 315 11.22 2.40 24.86
N GLN A 316 12.01 1.43 25.31
CA GLN A 316 12.50 0.35 24.46
C GLN A 316 11.37 -0.60 24.03
N PHE A 317 10.36 -0.81 24.88
CA PHE A 317 9.18 -1.58 24.54
C PHE A 317 8.34 -0.90 23.46
N ILE A 318 8.04 0.39 23.61
CA ILE A 318 7.31 1.16 22.59
C ILE A 318 8.07 1.11 21.26
N ALA A 319 9.39 1.27 21.29
CA ALA A 319 10.22 1.12 20.09
C ALA A 319 10.12 -0.28 19.46
N THR A 320 10.06 -1.33 20.27
CA THR A 320 9.91 -2.72 19.80
C THR A 320 8.53 -2.97 19.18
N LEU A 321 7.46 -2.44 19.78
CA LEU A 321 6.11 -2.53 19.19
C LEU A 321 6.02 -1.77 17.87
N LYS A 322 6.55 -0.55 17.82
CA LYS A 322 6.59 0.27 16.61
C LYS A 322 7.39 -0.41 15.50
N LEU A 323 8.54 -1.01 15.84
CA LEU A 323 9.35 -1.79 14.90
C LEU A 323 8.56 -2.98 14.35
N GLY A 324 7.87 -3.73 15.21
CA GLY A 324 7.01 -4.84 14.77
C GLY A 324 5.90 -4.38 13.83
N ALA A 325 5.24 -3.27 14.15
CA ALA A 325 4.22 -2.67 13.28
C ALA A 325 4.81 -2.23 11.93
N THR A 326 5.97 -1.57 11.92
CA THR A 326 6.67 -1.15 10.69
C THR A 326 7.11 -2.35 9.84
N GLN A 327 7.58 -3.44 10.45
CA GLN A 327 7.92 -4.67 9.73
C GLN A 327 6.67 -5.33 9.11
N ILE A 328 5.56 -5.39 9.84
CA ILE A 328 4.28 -5.90 9.32
C ILE A 328 3.78 -5.02 8.16
N ALA A 329 3.90 -3.70 8.29
CA ALA A 329 3.55 -2.75 7.24
C ALA A 329 4.37 -3.02 5.96
N ALA A 330 5.68 -3.23 6.11
CA ALA A 330 6.58 -3.55 5.02
C ALA A 330 6.24 -4.88 4.33
N ILE A 331 5.83 -5.91 5.09
CA ILE A 331 5.42 -7.21 4.52
C ILE A 331 4.24 -7.04 3.57
N TYR A 332 3.22 -6.28 3.97
CA TYR A 332 2.00 -6.10 3.18
C TYR A 332 2.04 -4.91 2.22
N GLY A 333 3.11 -4.12 2.25
CA GLY A 333 3.25 -2.89 1.47
C GLY A 333 2.32 -1.76 1.94
N VAL A 334 1.79 -1.81 3.17
CA VAL A 334 0.90 -0.78 3.72
C VAL A 334 1.75 0.33 4.37
N PRO A 335 1.37 1.62 4.28
CA PRO A 335 2.05 2.68 5.03
C PRO A 335 2.06 2.40 6.54
N PRO A 336 3.23 2.50 7.22
CA PRO A 336 3.36 2.10 8.64
C PRO A 336 2.48 2.92 9.58
N GLU A 337 2.20 4.18 9.26
CA GLU A 337 1.32 5.05 10.04
C GLU A 337 -0.10 4.52 10.17
N LEU A 338 -0.61 3.82 9.15
CA LEU A 338 -1.97 3.28 9.16
C LEU A 338 -2.12 2.04 10.05
N VAL A 339 -1.01 1.43 10.45
CA VAL A 339 -0.97 0.20 11.27
C VAL A 339 -0.30 0.40 12.63
N GLY A 340 0.02 1.65 12.99
CA GLY A 340 0.62 2.00 14.29
C GLY A 340 2.14 1.91 14.35
N GLY A 341 2.81 1.81 13.20
CA GLY A 341 4.26 1.98 13.06
C GLY A 341 4.68 3.45 13.01
N GLU A 342 5.98 3.67 12.86
CA GLU A 342 6.56 5.02 12.76
C GLU A 342 7.41 5.13 11.49
N THR A 343 7.25 6.23 10.79
CA THR A 343 8.08 6.67 9.66
C THR A 343 9.27 7.44 10.22
N GLY A 344 10.49 7.02 9.88
CA GLY A 344 11.74 7.60 10.40
C GLY A 344 12.07 9.02 9.93
N GLY A 345 11.13 9.73 9.31
CA GLY A 345 11.30 11.09 8.82
C GLY A 345 10.12 11.95 9.21
N SER A 346 10.36 13.26 9.40
CA SER A 346 9.27 14.22 9.56
C SER A 346 8.32 14.08 8.39
N MET A 347 7.12 13.56 8.65
CA MET A 347 5.94 13.56 7.77
C MET A 347 5.42 14.99 7.47
N SER A 348 6.34 15.97 7.51
CA SER A 348 6.13 17.37 7.26
C SER A 348 5.97 17.53 5.75
N TYR A 349 4.78 17.96 5.32
CA TYR A 349 4.47 18.47 3.98
C TYR A 349 4.00 17.51 2.87
N SER A 350 3.58 16.26 3.13
CA SER A 350 2.76 15.53 2.15
C SER A 350 1.27 15.79 2.41
N SER A 351 0.55 16.25 1.37
CA SER A 351 -0.90 16.47 1.47
C SER A 351 -1.61 15.13 1.71
N PRO A 352 -2.75 15.10 2.42
CA PRO A 352 -3.52 13.87 2.65
C PRO A 352 -3.87 13.12 1.36
N GLU A 353 -4.19 13.86 0.29
CA GLU A 353 -4.55 13.32 -1.02
C GLU A 353 -3.36 12.59 -1.66
N GLN A 354 -2.15 13.14 -1.51
CA GLN A 354 -0.94 12.49 -2.03
C GLN A 354 -0.65 11.17 -1.32
N ARG A 355 -0.96 11.07 -0.01
CA ARG A 355 -0.83 9.82 0.75
C ARG A 355 -1.86 8.77 0.34
N GLU A 356 -3.08 9.19 0.03
CA GLU A 356 -4.13 8.31 -0.48
C GLU A 356 -3.76 7.75 -1.86
N ILE A 357 -3.25 8.60 -2.75
CA ILE A 357 -2.74 8.19 -4.06
C ILE A 357 -1.57 7.21 -3.90
N GLU A 358 -0.63 7.47 -2.98
CA GLU A 358 0.49 6.57 -2.70
C GLU A 358 0.02 5.19 -2.21
N LEU A 359 -0.93 5.14 -1.27
CA LEU A 359 -1.56 3.91 -0.79
C LEU A 359 -2.20 3.13 -1.95
N ILE A 360 -2.95 3.81 -2.83
CA ILE A 360 -3.59 3.14 -3.97
C ILE A 360 -2.53 2.59 -4.93
N GLN A 361 -1.53 3.40 -5.30
CA GLN A 361 -0.56 3.02 -6.32
C GLN A 361 0.43 1.95 -5.85
N LEU A 362 0.99 2.09 -4.65
CA LEU A 362 2.04 1.21 -4.16
C LEU A 362 1.47 -0.02 -3.44
N THR A 363 0.32 0.12 -2.78
CA THR A 363 -0.29 -0.97 -2.01
C THR A 363 -1.43 -1.61 -2.76
N LEU A 364 -2.49 -0.90 -3.12
CA LEU A 364 -3.73 -1.55 -3.58
C LEU A 364 -3.66 -2.06 -5.02
N LYS A 365 -3.06 -1.29 -5.95
CA LYS A 365 -2.97 -1.67 -7.37
C LYS A 365 -2.29 -3.02 -7.62
N PRO A 366 -1.17 -3.39 -6.98
CA PRO A 366 -0.59 -4.73 -7.13
C PRO A 366 -1.54 -5.87 -6.71
N TRP A 367 -2.33 -5.66 -5.65
CA TRP A 367 -3.31 -6.64 -5.20
C TRP A 367 -4.51 -6.72 -6.15
N MET A 368 -5.02 -5.56 -6.61
CA MET A 368 -6.07 -5.49 -7.64
C MET A 368 -5.64 -6.23 -8.89
N SER A 369 -4.46 -5.94 -9.45
CA SER A 369 -3.96 -6.59 -10.67
C SER A 369 -3.86 -8.11 -10.54
N THR A 370 -3.44 -8.61 -9.36
CA THR A 370 -3.41 -10.05 -9.07
C THR A 370 -4.81 -10.64 -9.11
N LEU A 371 -5.76 -10.01 -8.42
CA LEU A 371 -7.16 -10.44 -8.40
C LEU A 371 -7.79 -10.37 -9.80
N GLU A 372 -7.60 -9.27 -10.53
CA GLU A 372 -8.12 -9.06 -11.89
C GLU A 372 -7.67 -10.16 -12.85
N SER A 373 -6.39 -10.51 -12.82
CA SER A 373 -5.83 -11.58 -13.64
C SER A 373 -6.51 -12.92 -13.36
N HIS A 374 -6.59 -13.31 -12.09
CA HIS A 374 -7.20 -14.59 -11.69
C HIS A 374 -8.72 -14.62 -11.87
N LEU A 375 -9.42 -13.53 -11.58
CA LEU A 375 -10.87 -13.42 -11.77
C LEU A 375 -11.24 -13.38 -13.25
N SER A 376 -10.40 -12.77 -14.10
CA SER A 376 -10.60 -12.78 -15.56
C SER A 376 -10.54 -14.20 -16.14
N MET A 377 -9.72 -15.09 -15.57
CA MET A 377 -9.67 -16.50 -15.98
C MET A 377 -10.97 -17.28 -15.70
N LEU A 378 -11.82 -16.77 -14.80
CA LEU A 378 -13.14 -17.35 -14.51
C LEU A 378 -14.21 -16.91 -15.51
N THR A 379 -13.90 -15.92 -16.34
CA THR A 379 -14.84 -15.39 -17.35
C THR A 379 -14.63 -16.04 -18.72
N PRO A 380 -15.65 -15.98 -19.60
CA PRO A 380 -15.51 -16.39 -21.00
C PRO A 380 -14.31 -15.77 -21.71
N ARG A 381 -13.70 -16.53 -22.63
CA ARG A 381 -12.51 -16.09 -23.38
C ARG A 381 -12.74 -14.73 -24.06
N GLY A 382 -11.76 -13.84 -23.94
CA GLY A 382 -11.82 -12.49 -24.49
C GLY A 382 -12.56 -11.48 -23.62
N GLN A 383 -13.11 -11.91 -22.48
CA GLN A 383 -13.58 -11.01 -21.43
C GLN A 383 -12.52 -10.90 -20.32
N CYS A 384 -12.48 -9.75 -19.68
CA CYS A 384 -11.65 -9.49 -18.52
C CYS A 384 -12.42 -8.67 -17.50
N VAL A 385 -11.99 -8.71 -16.25
CA VAL A 385 -12.49 -7.84 -15.19
C VAL A 385 -11.39 -6.91 -14.71
N ALA A 386 -11.76 -5.68 -14.39
CA ALA A 386 -10.86 -4.70 -13.79
C ALA A 386 -11.56 -3.96 -12.65
N PHE A 387 -10.82 -3.68 -11.58
CA PHE A 387 -11.26 -2.79 -10.53
C PHE A 387 -11.07 -1.34 -10.96
N ASP A 388 -12.02 -0.50 -10.61
CA ASP A 388 -11.89 0.93 -10.77
C ASP A 388 -11.09 1.52 -9.61
N SER A 389 -9.79 1.69 -9.83
CA SER A 389 -8.91 2.33 -8.84
C SER A 389 -9.17 3.82 -8.68
N ASP A 390 -9.73 4.47 -9.70
CA ASP A 390 -9.96 5.91 -9.69
C ASP A 390 -11.18 6.24 -8.84
N ALA A 391 -12.16 5.34 -8.78
CA ALA A 391 -13.30 5.43 -7.87
C ALA A 391 -12.91 5.39 -6.39
N LEU A 392 -11.71 4.88 -6.05
CA LEU A 392 -11.20 4.95 -4.67
C LEU A 392 -10.68 6.34 -4.31
N ILE A 393 -10.30 7.16 -5.29
CA ILE A 393 -9.76 8.49 -5.03
C ILE A 393 -10.93 9.44 -4.77
N HIS A 394 -11.03 9.93 -3.54
CA HIS A 394 -11.99 10.97 -3.20
C HIS A 394 -11.47 12.35 -3.60
N MET A 395 -11.70 12.72 -4.87
CA MET A 395 -11.35 14.05 -5.35
C MET A 395 -12.25 15.12 -4.71
N ASP A 396 -11.67 16.24 -4.28
CA ASP A 396 -12.43 17.39 -3.83
C ASP A 396 -13.34 17.92 -4.96
N PRO A 397 -14.52 18.49 -4.64
CA PRO A 397 -15.45 18.95 -5.66
C PRO A 397 -14.84 19.94 -6.66
N LEU A 398 -13.97 20.85 -6.20
CA LEU A 398 -13.40 21.88 -7.07
C LEU A 398 -12.50 21.26 -8.15
N THR A 399 -11.60 20.36 -7.77
CA THR A 399 -10.74 19.66 -8.71
C THR A 399 -11.55 18.79 -9.67
N ARG A 400 -12.60 18.11 -9.17
CA ARG A 400 -13.47 17.25 -10.00
C ARG A 400 -14.23 18.04 -11.06
N TRP A 401 -14.86 19.15 -10.68
CA TRP A 401 -15.56 20.03 -11.61
C TRP A 401 -14.60 20.72 -12.59
N GLY A 402 -13.39 21.09 -12.15
CA GLY A 402 -12.34 21.60 -13.05
C GLY A 402 -11.85 20.57 -14.08
N MET A 403 -11.86 19.27 -13.76
CA MET A 403 -11.59 18.22 -14.75
C MET A 403 -12.72 18.11 -15.77
N TYR A 404 -13.99 18.12 -15.34
CA TYR A 404 -15.13 18.09 -16.25
C TYR A 404 -15.18 19.31 -17.17
N GLU A 405 -14.86 20.49 -16.66
CA GLU A 405 -14.73 21.71 -17.45
C GLU A 405 -13.72 21.50 -18.59
N LYS A 406 -12.51 21.03 -18.25
CA LYS A 406 -11.47 20.75 -19.25
C LYS A 406 -11.90 19.69 -20.27
N GLN A 407 -12.57 18.62 -19.82
CA GLN A 407 -13.09 17.57 -20.70
C GLN A 407 -14.17 18.12 -21.66
N ARG A 408 -15.05 19.00 -21.18
CA ARG A 408 -16.08 19.63 -22.02
C ARG A 408 -15.49 20.65 -22.99
N LEU A 409 -14.48 21.41 -22.57
CA LEU A 409 -13.76 22.37 -23.42
C LEU A 409 -13.13 21.68 -24.63
N ILE A 410 -12.48 20.53 -24.43
CA ILE A 410 -11.85 19.78 -25.53
C ILE A 410 -12.84 18.91 -26.33
N GLY A 411 -14.11 18.85 -25.93
CA GLY A 411 -15.12 17.98 -26.55
C GLY A 411 -14.90 16.48 -26.25
N GLY A 412 -14.14 16.14 -25.21
CA GLY A 412 -13.81 14.76 -24.86
C GLY A 412 -14.90 14.04 -24.09
N THR A 413 -15.88 14.77 -23.53
CA THR A 413 -17.06 14.20 -22.88
C THR A 413 -18.27 15.07 -23.15
N SER A 414 -19.46 14.46 -23.17
CA SER A 414 -20.73 15.18 -23.29
C SER A 414 -21.30 15.57 -21.92
N ILE A 415 -22.29 16.47 -21.90
CA ILE A 415 -22.95 16.89 -20.66
C ILE A 415 -23.67 15.71 -20.02
N ASP A 416 -24.31 14.85 -20.81
CA ASP A 416 -25.01 13.67 -20.29
C ASP A 416 -24.04 12.63 -19.71
N GLU A 417 -22.83 12.50 -20.27
CA GLU A 417 -21.79 11.65 -19.68
C GLU A 417 -21.31 12.17 -18.33
N ILE A 418 -21.11 13.49 -18.18
CA ILE A 418 -20.78 14.12 -16.89
C ILE A 418 -21.92 13.91 -15.90
N ARG A 419 -23.17 14.12 -16.33
CA ARG A 419 -24.36 13.89 -15.49
C ARG A 419 -24.47 12.44 -15.04
N ASN A 420 -24.23 11.48 -15.93
CA ASN A 420 -24.23 10.07 -15.59
C ASN A 420 -23.15 9.72 -14.55
N LYS A 421 -21.93 10.29 -14.68
CA LYS A 421 -20.87 10.15 -13.66
C LYS A 421 -21.28 10.71 -12.30
N GLU A 422 -22.01 11.83 -12.28
CA GLU A 422 -22.58 12.43 -11.08
C GLU A 422 -23.94 11.82 -10.66
N ARG A 423 -24.34 10.69 -11.27
CA ARG A 423 -25.60 9.97 -11.01
C ARG A 423 -26.86 10.85 -11.17
N MET A 424 -26.81 11.81 -12.10
CA MET A 424 -27.91 12.69 -12.48
C MET A 424 -28.59 12.19 -13.76
N THR A 425 -29.91 12.37 -13.85
CA THR A 425 -30.67 12.02 -15.06
C THR A 425 -30.18 12.81 -16.27
N PRO A 426 -30.04 12.19 -17.46
CA PRO A 426 -29.73 12.90 -18.70
C PRO A 426 -30.68 14.08 -18.97
N LEU A 427 -30.22 15.05 -19.74
CA LEU A 427 -31.06 16.16 -20.20
C LEU A 427 -32.14 15.65 -21.18
N PRO A 428 -33.33 16.26 -21.18
CA PRO A 428 -34.38 15.92 -22.14
C PRO A 428 -33.93 16.13 -23.59
N ASP A 429 -34.57 15.41 -24.52
CA ASP A 429 -34.44 15.59 -25.96
C ASP A 429 -33.02 15.45 -26.53
N GLY A 430 -32.12 14.74 -25.83
CA GLY A 430 -30.75 14.49 -26.29
C GLY A 430 -29.84 15.73 -26.31
N GLN A 431 -30.28 16.83 -25.69
CA GLN A 431 -29.53 18.10 -25.64
C GLN A 431 -28.16 17.96 -24.95
N GLY A 432 -27.99 16.94 -24.11
CA GLY A 432 -26.75 16.71 -23.39
C GLY A 432 -25.73 15.86 -24.14
N GLN A 433 -26.03 15.34 -25.34
CA GLN A 433 -25.11 14.51 -26.15
C GLN A 433 -24.21 15.32 -27.10
N ASP A 434 -24.03 16.61 -26.82
CA ASP A 434 -23.12 17.46 -27.60
C ASP A 434 -21.66 17.28 -27.17
N TYR A 435 -20.82 16.87 -28.11
CA TYR A 435 -19.35 16.74 -27.98
C TYR A 435 -18.59 17.90 -28.63
N THR A 436 -19.28 18.91 -29.16
CA THR A 436 -18.63 20.04 -29.83
C THR A 436 -17.69 20.73 -28.85
N PRO A 437 -16.37 20.82 -29.13
CA PRO A 437 -15.43 21.54 -28.27
C PRO A 437 -15.96 22.96 -28.05
N LEU A 438 -16.08 23.37 -26.78
CA LEU A 438 -16.54 24.71 -26.49
C LEU A 438 -15.46 25.69 -26.98
N PRO A 439 -15.84 26.72 -27.75
CA PRO A 439 -14.90 27.76 -28.15
C PRO A 439 -14.29 28.36 -26.87
N ILE A 440 -13.00 28.12 -26.69
CA ILE A 440 -12.22 28.78 -25.65
C ILE A 440 -12.40 30.27 -25.91
N ALA A 441 -12.81 31.03 -24.89
CA ALA A 441 -12.67 32.49 -24.91
C ALA A 441 -11.18 32.84 -24.86
N ALA A 442 -10.44 32.40 -25.87
CA ALA A 442 -9.06 32.73 -26.08
C ALA A 442 -9.04 34.10 -26.74
N ASP A 443 -8.21 34.99 -26.22
CA ASP A 443 -7.57 36.01 -27.03
C ASP A 443 -7.24 35.39 -28.39
N LEU A 444 -7.91 35.87 -29.44
CA LEU A 444 -7.77 35.28 -30.77
C LEU A 444 -6.28 35.23 -31.12
N ASP A 445 -5.80 34.02 -31.40
CA ASP A 445 -4.43 33.78 -31.86
C ASP A 445 -4.11 34.63 -33.10
N ALA A 446 -2.83 34.91 -33.37
CA ALA A 446 -2.41 35.77 -34.48
C ALA A 446 -2.96 35.28 -35.84
N ALA A 447 -3.11 33.97 -36.04
CA ALA A 447 -3.75 33.39 -37.22
C ALA A 447 -5.26 33.70 -37.27
N ALA A 448 -5.95 33.62 -36.15
CA ALA A 448 -7.38 33.93 -36.05
C ALA A 448 -7.67 35.42 -36.25
N ARG A 449 -6.77 36.31 -35.82
CA ARG A 449 -6.85 37.76 -36.11
C ARG A 449 -6.68 38.04 -37.60
N ARG A 450 -5.74 37.39 -38.28
CA ARG A 450 -5.57 37.50 -39.75
C ARG A 450 -6.80 37.02 -40.51
N TYR A 451 -7.39 35.91 -40.08
CA TYR A 451 -8.65 35.42 -40.64
C TYR A 451 -9.80 36.41 -40.42
N ALA A 452 -9.94 36.95 -39.20
CA ALA A 452 -10.94 37.97 -38.90
C ALA A 452 -10.74 39.25 -39.74
N THR A 453 -9.50 39.69 -39.97
CA THR A 453 -9.19 40.80 -40.88
C THR A 453 -9.58 40.48 -42.32
N ALA A 454 -9.27 39.27 -42.81
CA ALA A 454 -9.64 38.83 -44.16
C ALA A 454 -11.16 38.78 -44.38
N GLN A 455 -11.92 38.42 -43.34
CA GLN A 455 -13.39 38.42 -43.35
C GLN A 455 -14.01 39.80 -43.07
N GLY A 456 -13.20 40.83 -42.80
CA GLY A 456 -13.65 42.18 -42.45
C GLY A 456 -14.32 42.28 -41.07
N TRP A 457 -14.08 41.31 -40.19
CA TRP A 457 -14.59 41.25 -38.82
C TRP A 457 -13.68 41.98 -37.81
N ALA A 458 -12.42 42.19 -38.17
CA ALA A 458 -11.45 42.97 -37.40
C ALA A 458 -10.99 44.20 -38.19
N MET A 459 -10.30 45.13 -37.52
CA MET A 459 -9.61 46.23 -38.19
C MET A 459 -8.42 45.72 -39.06
N PRO A 460 -7.87 46.54 -39.97
CA PRO A 460 -6.74 46.15 -40.82
C PRO A 460 -5.49 45.66 -40.07
N ASP A 461 -5.28 46.15 -38.85
CA ASP A 461 -4.20 45.76 -37.94
C ASP A 461 -4.50 44.47 -37.15
N GLY A 462 -5.66 43.84 -37.39
CA GLY A 462 -6.12 42.67 -36.64
C GLY A 462 -6.64 42.97 -35.23
N SER A 463 -6.68 44.25 -34.85
CA SER A 463 -7.27 44.73 -33.60
C SER A 463 -8.82 44.75 -33.66
N TYR A 464 -9.44 44.67 -32.49
CA TYR A 464 -10.90 44.66 -32.29
C TYR A 464 -11.67 43.67 -33.19
N PRO A 465 -11.36 42.36 -33.12
CA PRO A 465 -12.13 41.35 -33.85
C PRO A 465 -13.54 41.19 -33.26
N ILE A 466 -14.57 41.48 -34.08
CA ILE A 466 -15.99 41.32 -33.74
C ILE A 466 -16.63 40.31 -34.69
N ARG A 467 -16.68 39.05 -34.24
CA ARG A 467 -17.24 37.92 -35.00
C ARG A 467 -18.76 38.04 -35.15
N PRO A 468 -19.39 37.24 -36.03
CA PRO A 468 -20.84 37.23 -36.19
C PRO A 468 -21.60 36.77 -34.92
N ALA A 469 -22.89 37.06 -34.83
CA ALA A 469 -23.71 36.78 -33.64
C ALA A 469 -23.75 35.29 -33.24
N ASN A 470 -23.66 34.38 -34.21
CA ASN A 470 -23.58 32.93 -33.98
C ASN A 470 -22.17 32.44 -33.56
N MET A 471 -21.19 33.34 -33.44
CA MET A 471 -19.80 33.06 -33.08
C MET A 471 -19.30 34.09 -32.04
N HIS A 472 -19.95 34.21 -30.89
CA HIS A 472 -19.57 35.13 -29.79
C HIS A 472 -19.61 36.64 -30.12
N GLY A 473 -20.28 37.05 -31.19
CA GLY A 473 -20.31 38.45 -31.61
C GLY A 473 -20.82 39.43 -30.54
N ARG A 474 -21.67 39.00 -29.61
CA ARG A 474 -22.14 39.83 -28.48
C ARG A 474 -21.05 40.08 -27.43
N ASP A 475 -20.29 39.05 -27.09
CA ASP A 475 -19.20 39.13 -26.11
C ASP A 475 -18.03 39.92 -26.69
N ASP A 476 -17.68 39.65 -27.96
CA ASP A 476 -16.66 40.39 -28.72
C ASP A 476 -17.00 41.89 -28.80
N LEU A 477 -18.27 42.23 -29.08
CA LEU A 477 -18.74 43.61 -29.14
C LEU A 477 -18.63 44.31 -27.78
N THR A 478 -19.03 43.64 -26.71
CA THR A 478 -18.99 44.20 -25.34
C THR A 478 -17.55 44.41 -24.88
N ALA A 479 -16.65 43.46 -25.19
CA ALA A 479 -15.23 43.57 -24.91
C ALA A 479 -14.59 44.72 -25.72
N ALA A 480 -14.95 44.84 -27.01
CA ALA A 480 -14.47 45.92 -27.87
C ALA A 480 -14.85 47.31 -27.36
N ILE A 481 -16.11 47.50 -26.90
CA ILE A 481 -16.59 48.77 -26.33
C ILE A 481 -15.78 49.14 -25.07
N ARG A 482 -15.54 48.19 -24.16
CA ARG A 482 -14.76 48.41 -22.93
C ARG A 482 -13.29 48.70 -23.18
N ALA A 483 -12.76 48.26 -24.32
CA ALA A 483 -11.36 48.41 -24.70
C ALA A 483 -11.06 49.71 -25.48
N VAL A 484 -12.08 50.48 -25.88
CA VAL A 484 -11.86 51.79 -26.51
C VAL A 484 -11.18 52.73 -25.50
N GLY A 485 -10.10 53.41 -25.93
CA GLY A 485 -9.32 54.31 -25.07
C GLY A 485 -8.11 53.68 -24.37
N ARG A 486 -7.89 52.37 -24.51
CA ARG A 486 -6.74 51.65 -23.92
C ARG A 486 -5.58 51.40 -24.91
N GLY A 487 -5.75 51.75 -26.18
CA GLY A 487 -4.77 51.52 -27.26
C GLY A 487 -4.29 52.81 -27.91
N GLY A 488 -3.18 52.74 -28.67
CA GLY A 488 -2.56 53.90 -29.33
C GLY A 488 -3.12 54.27 -30.71
N ALA A 489 -4.19 53.64 -31.17
CA ALA A 489 -4.83 53.91 -32.46
C ALA A 489 -5.92 54.99 -32.34
N SER A 490 -6.32 55.60 -33.46
CA SER A 490 -7.38 56.61 -33.49
C SER A 490 -8.66 56.08 -32.84
N HIS A 491 -9.05 56.67 -31.70
CA HIS A 491 -10.24 56.28 -30.94
C HIS A 491 -11.52 56.42 -31.77
N ASP A 492 -11.58 57.40 -32.67
CA ASP A 492 -12.73 57.64 -33.53
C ASP A 492 -12.88 56.54 -34.59
N ALA A 493 -11.76 56.13 -35.21
CA ALA A 493 -11.74 55.02 -36.17
C ALA A 493 -12.16 53.68 -35.55
N ILE A 494 -11.76 53.43 -34.29
CA ILE A 494 -12.18 52.25 -33.53
C ILE A 494 -13.69 52.29 -33.30
N ARG A 495 -14.24 53.42 -32.87
CA ARG A 495 -15.68 53.58 -32.63
C ARG A 495 -16.50 53.40 -33.90
N VAL A 496 -16.06 53.96 -35.04
CA VAL A 496 -16.69 53.73 -36.35
C VAL A 496 -16.73 52.23 -36.71
N HIS A 497 -15.62 51.52 -36.49
CA HIS A 497 -15.56 50.08 -36.75
C HIS A 497 -16.56 49.29 -35.88
N ILE A 498 -16.58 49.58 -34.58
CA ILE A 498 -17.49 48.94 -33.61
C ILE A 498 -18.96 49.20 -33.96
N ILE A 499 -19.33 50.45 -34.27
CA ILE A 499 -20.70 50.82 -34.69
C ILE A 499 -21.10 50.08 -35.96
N LYS A 500 -20.21 50.02 -36.96
CA LYS A 500 -20.44 49.32 -38.23
C LYS A 500 -20.67 47.82 -37.99
N ARG A 501 -19.89 47.19 -37.13
CA ARG A 501 -20.02 45.77 -36.79
C ARG A 501 -21.27 45.49 -35.97
N ALA A 502 -21.57 46.31 -34.96
CA ALA A 502 -22.79 46.21 -34.15
C ALA A 502 -24.06 46.24 -35.02
N LYS A 503 -24.10 47.13 -36.01
CA LYS A 503 -25.19 47.19 -37.01
C LYS A 503 -25.25 45.93 -37.88
N ALA A 504 -24.10 45.41 -38.31
CA ALA A 504 -24.03 44.22 -39.14
C ALA A 504 -24.46 42.92 -38.42
N ILE A 505 -24.31 42.85 -37.09
CA ILE A 505 -24.70 41.70 -36.27
C ILE A 505 -26.06 41.88 -35.57
N GLY A 506 -26.76 43.00 -35.80
CA GLY A 506 -28.07 43.28 -35.21
C GLY A 506 -28.06 43.62 -33.72
N LEU A 507 -26.93 44.13 -33.19
CA LEU A 507 -26.73 44.47 -31.77
C LEU A 507 -26.40 45.97 -31.58
N SER A 508 -27.05 46.85 -32.34
CA SER A 508 -26.85 48.31 -32.24
C SER A 508 -27.20 48.87 -30.87
N ASP A 509 -28.10 48.20 -30.14
CA ASP A 509 -28.62 48.66 -28.83
C ASP A 509 -27.55 48.64 -27.72
N LEU A 510 -26.41 47.97 -27.97
CA LEU A 510 -25.28 47.92 -27.04
C LEU A 510 -24.30 49.09 -27.22
N ILE A 511 -24.47 49.92 -28.26
CA ILE A 511 -23.61 51.08 -28.51
C ILE A 511 -23.97 52.21 -27.53
N PRO A 512 -22.98 52.83 -26.86
CA PRO A 512 -23.23 54.00 -26.01
C PRO A 512 -23.84 55.19 -26.78
N ASP A 513 -24.85 55.83 -26.19
CA ASP A 513 -25.57 56.97 -26.81
C ASP A 513 -24.69 58.19 -27.10
N ASN A 514 -23.56 58.30 -26.41
CA ASN A 514 -22.59 59.39 -26.57
C ASN A 514 -21.64 59.19 -27.77
N TRP A 515 -21.83 58.16 -28.60
CA TRP A 515 -21.05 57.91 -29.81
C TRP A 515 -21.83 58.34 -31.05
N ALA A 516 -21.31 59.35 -31.78
CA ALA A 516 -21.85 59.73 -33.08
C ALA A 516 -21.48 58.71 -34.17
N ALA A 517 -22.19 58.78 -35.30
CA ALA A 517 -22.01 57.90 -36.45
C ALA A 517 -20.64 58.06 -37.14
N ASP A 518 -20.01 59.22 -37.01
CA ASP A 518 -18.64 59.50 -37.46
C ASP A 518 -17.58 59.00 -36.47
N GLY A 519 -18.01 58.38 -35.37
CA GLY A 519 -17.16 57.95 -34.28
C GLY A 519 -16.64 59.09 -33.43
N SER A 520 -17.20 60.30 -33.47
CA SER A 520 -16.90 61.39 -32.52
C SER A 520 -17.76 61.25 -31.24
N LEU A 521 -17.37 61.89 -30.12
CA LEU A 521 -18.19 61.89 -28.90
C LEU A 521 -19.18 63.06 -28.95
N THR A 522 -20.45 62.81 -28.67
CA THR A 522 -21.49 63.85 -28.60
C THR A 522 -21.69 64.34 -27.16
N GLY A 523 -21.62 65.67 -26.95
CA GLY A 523 -21.86 66.30 -25.64
C GLY A 523 -20.61 66.59 -24.80
N GLN A 524 -20.76 67.45 -23.78
CA GLN A 524 -19.76 68.25 -23.03
C GLN A 524 -18.52 67.56 -22.41
N ASN A 525 -18.30 66.26 -22.62
CA ASN A 525 -17.13 65.55 -22.07
C ASN A 525 -15.91 65.52 -22.99
N ALA A 526 -15.89 66.33 -24.06
CA ALA A 526 -14.70 66.54 -24.88
C ALA A 526 -13.54 67.22 -24.11
N LEU A 527 -13.81 67.85 -22.96
CA LEU A 527 -12.82 68.57 -22.15
C LEU A 527 -12.38 67.85 -20.85
N GLU A 528 -13.10 66.82 -20.38
CA GLU A 528 -12.69 66.06 -19.18
C GLU A 528 -11.75 64.88 -19.53
N GLY A 529 -11.85 64.33 -20.75
CA GLY A 529 -11.04 63.18 -21.18
C GLY A 529 -9.54 63.46 -21.32
N THR A 530 -9.12 64.71 -21.45
CA THR A 530 -7.69 65.10 -21.48
C THR A 530 -7.14 65.40 -20.08
N VAL A 531 -7.96 65.97 -19.19
CA VAL A 531 -7.54 66.36 -17.82
C VAL A 531 -7.45 65.16 -16.87
N GLU A 532 -8.28 64.13 -17.06
CA GLU A 532 -8.24 62.93 -16.22
C GLU A 532 -7.01 62.04 -16.51
N ILE A 533 -6.42 62.15 -17.71
CA ILE A 533 -5.20 61.43 -18.09
C ILE A 533 -3.97 62.05 -17.40
N GLU A 534 -3.88 63.37 -17.29
CA GLU A 534 -2.76 64.04 -16.59
C GLU A 534 -2.77 63.80 -15.07
N ARG A 535 -3.94 63.68 -14.45
CA ARG A 535 -4.03 63.32 -13.01
C ARG A 535 -3.57 61.90 -12.72
N ARG A 536 -3.75 60.98 -13.67
CA ARG A 536 -3.38 59.57 -13.47
C ARG A 536 -1.88 59.30 -13.59
N TYR A 537 -1.11 60.26 -14.13
CA TYR A 537 0.36 60.17 -14.21
C TYR A 537 1.11 60.80 -13.03
N THR A 538 0.43 61.52 -12.12
CA THR A 538 1.09 62.29 -11.04
C THR A 538 0.87 61.77 -9.62
N SER A 539 0.06 60.72 -9.40
CA SER A 539 -0.03 60.06 -8.08
C SER A 539 0.54 58.64 -8.12
N GLY A 540 1.85 58.53 -7.97
CA GLY A 540 2.44 57.31 -7.44
C GLY A 540 2.28 57.32 -5.92
N ASP A 541 1.48 56.41 -5.36
CA ASP A 541 1.70 55.99 -3.98
C ASP A 541 1.23 54.54 -3.75
N THR A 542 2.12 53.83 -3.08
CA THR A 542 2.06 52.48 -2.55
C THR A 542 1.03 52.35 -1.43
N GLY A 543 0.30 51.23 -1.36
CA GLY A 543 -0.55 50.95 -0.19
C GLY A 543 -1.11 49.53 -0.16
N LYS A 544 -0.41 48.63 0.53
CA LYS A 544 -0.99 47.40 1.11
C LYS A 544 -2.09 47.78 2.13
N ALA A 545 -3.17 47.01 2.22
CA ALA A 545 -3.71 46.47 3.49
C ALA A 545 -5.00 45.66 3.28
N ASP A 546 -4.90 44.37 3.59
CA ASP A 546 -5.78 43.52 4.40
C ASP A 546 -7.29 43.76 4.44
N LEU A 547 -8.01 42.70 4.00
CA LEU A 547 -9.41 42.43 4.29
C LEU A 547 -9.55 41.85 5.71
N ARG A 548 -10.34 42.51 6.55
CA ARG A 548 -11.04 41.86 7.67
C ARG A 548 -12.53 42.23 7.68
N ALA A 549 -13.29 41.20 8.01
CA ALA A 549 -14.73 41.07 8.16
C ALA A 549 -15.43 42.21 8.92
N ASP A 550 -16.65 42.53 8.49
CA ASP A 550 -17.92 42.42 9.23
C ASP A 550 -19.02 42.94 8.29
N GLY A 551 -20.16 42.29 8.08
CA GLY A 551 -21.04 41.71 9.09
C GLY A 551 -22.26 42.63 9.22
N ASP A 552 -23.11 42.59 8.19
CA ASP A 552 -24.29 43.41 7.96
C ASP A 552 -25.33 43.26 9.08
N ALA A 553 -25.90 44.39 9.52
CA ALA A 553 -27.03 44.44 10.43
C ALA A 553 -28.14 45.30 9.83
N THR A 554 -29.33 44.71 9.82
CA THR A 554 -30.68 45.30 9.91
C THR A 554 -31.52 45.47 8.64
N ARG A 555 -32.60 44.69 8.57
CA ARG A 555 -34.03 45.14 8.48
C ARG A 555 -34.94 43.90 8.42
N SER A 556 -35.73 43.64 9.46
CA SER A 556 -37.14 44.06 9.64
C SER A 556 -38.08 43.48 8.57
N GLY A 557 -38.89 42.49 8.99
CA GLY A 557 -39.93 41.82 8.22
C GLY A 557 -40.25 40.47 8.83
#